data_AF-A0A968P016-F1
#
_entry.id   AF-A0A968P016-F1
#
_cell.length_a   1.000
_cell.length_b   1.000
_cell.length_c   1.000
_cell.angle_alpha   90.00
_cell.angle_beta   90.00
_cell.angle_gamma   90.00
#
_symmetry.space_group_name_H-M   'P 1'
#
loop_
_entity.id
_entity.type
_entity.pdbx_description
1 polymer ?
#
loop_
_entity_poly.entity_id
_entity_poly.type
_entity_poly.pdbx_seq_one_letter_code
_entity_poly.pdbx_strand_id
1 'polypeptide(L)' 'MNKGIVFLGIGFELVAMCIGGYILGEYIDTYMGWKATASTYLVLVLLISWFFHLFFLLRKFEKDNEDGDRPS' A
#
# COMPACT_ATOMS: atom_id res chain seq x y z
N MET A 1 -15.17 2.83 13.26
CA MET A 1 -13.78 2.37 13.55
C MET A 1 -12.91 3.60 13.82
N ASN A 2 -12.05 3.61 14.85
CA ASN A 2 -11.27 4.80 15.22
C ASN A 2 -10.35 5.22 14.06
N LYS A 3 -10.56 6.43 13.52
CA LYS A 3 -9.88 6.98 12.33
C LYS A 3 -8.34 6.91 12.44
N GLY A 4 -7.81 7.03 13.66
CA GLY A 4 -6.38 6.93 13.94
C GLY A 4 -5.77 5.55 13.68
N ILE A 5 -6.51 4.46 13.87
CA ILE A 5 -6.00 3.09 13.64
C ILE A 5 -5.84 2.82 12.13
N VAL A 6 -6.77 3.32 11.31
CA VAL A 6 -6.68 3.20 9.84
C VAL A 6 -5.50 4.01 9.30
N PHE A 7 -5.31 5.23 9.79
CA PHE A 7 -4.18 6.06 9.38
C PHE A 7 -2.82 5.45 9.76
N LEU A 8 -2.72 4.89 10.98
CA LEU A 8 -1.54 4.15 11.43
C LEU A 8 -1.30 2.90 10.57
N GLY A 9 -2.36 2.16 10.22
CA GLY A 9 -2.30 0.99 9.36
C GLY A 9 -1.77 1.31 7.96
N ILE A 10 -2.26 2.38 7.34
CA ILE A 10 -1.82 2.83 6.01
C ILE A 10 -0.33 3.24 6.03
N GLY A 11 0.09 3.98 7.06
CA GLY A 11 1.49 4.36 7.23
C GLY A 11 2.41 3.15 7.45
N PHE A 12 1.95 2.18 8.24
CA PHE A 12 2.67 0.93 8.47
C PHE A 12 2.78 0.09 7.19
N GLU A 13 1.69 -0.02 6.40
CA GLU A 13 1.70 -0.70 5.10
C GLU A 13 2.69 -0.08 4.12
N LEU A 14 2.77 1.25 4.07
CA LEU A 14 3.74 1.94 3.20
C LEU A 14 5.18 1.55 3.57
N VAL A 15 5.53 1.59 4.86
CA VAL A 15 6.88 1.23 5.34
C VAL A 15 7.18 -0.24 5.08
N ALA A 16 6.24 -1.14 5.41
CA ALA A 16 6.38 -2.57 5.18
C ALA A 16 6.54 -2.88 3.68
N MET A 17 5.85 -2.16 2.81
CA MET A 17 5.94 -2.34 1.36
C MET A 17 7.24 -1.79 0.77
N CYS A 18 7.75 -0.66 1.26
CA CYS A 18 9.07 -0.15 0.86
C CYS A 18 10.18 -1.14 1.23
N ILE A 19 10.16 -1.66 2.46
CA ILE A 19 11.16 -2.64 2.93
C ILE A 19 10.99 -3.97 2.17
N GLY A 20 9.76 -4.47 2.07
CA GLY A 20 9.44 -5.71 1.38
C GLY A 20 9.81 -5.64 -0.10
N GLY A 21 9.44 -4.56 -0.79
CA GLY A 21 9.75 -4.34 -2.21
C GLY A 21 11.23 -4.14 -2.48
N TYR A 22 11.98 -3.51 -1.55
CA TYR A 22 13.44 -3.40 -1.66
C TYR A 22 14.10 -4.79 -1.56
N ILE A 23 13.76 -5.59 -0.55
CA ILE A 23 14.36 -6.92 -0.34
C ILE A 23 13.94 -7.90 -1.46
N LEU A 24 12.65 -7.94 -1.83
CA LEU A 24 12.17 -8.78 -2.94
C LEU A 24 12.78 -8.34 -4.27
N GLY A 25 12.84 -7.03 -4.50
CA GLY A 25 13.46 -6.44 -5.68
C GLY A 25 14.91 -6.86 -5.80
N GLU A 26 15.70 -6.69 -4.74
CA GLU A 26 17.12 -7.08 -4.68
C GLU A 26 17.31 -8.59 -4.86
N TYR A 27 16.44 -9.41 -4.27
CA TYR A 27 16.50 -10.87 -4.43
C TYR A 27 16.24 -11.31 -5.88
N ILE A 28 15.23 -10.73 -6.52
CA ILE A 28 14.87 -11.02 -7.92
C ILE A 28 15.97 -10.51 -8.87
N ASP A 29 16.51 -9.33 -8.60
CA ASP A 29 17.59 -8.73 -9.39
C ASP A 29 18.86 -9.58 -9.33
N THR A 30 19.20 -10.08 -8.13
CA THR A 30 20.33 -11.00 -7.90
C THR A 30 20.14 -12.34 -8.62
N TYR A 31 18.91 -12.85 -8.66
CA TYR A 31 18.59 -14.12 -9.32
C TYR A 31 18.58 -14.01 -10.86
N MET A 32 18.12 -12.88 -11.41
CA MET A 32 18.05 -12.63 -12.87
C MET A 32 19.32 -12.00 -13.44
N GLY A 33 20.26 -11.56 -12.60
CA GLY A 33 21.49 -10.89 -13.01
C GLY A 33 21.26 -9.51 -13.63
N TRP A 34 20.12 -8.88 -13.34
CA TRP A 34 19.74 -7.57 -13.88
C TRP A 34 20.32 -6.46 -12.99
N LYS A 35 20.68 -5.32 -13.59
CA LYS A 35 21.25 -4.17 -12.87
C LYS A 35 20.14 -3.23 -12.41
N ALA A 36 19.65 -3.39 -11.18
CA ALA A 36 18.65 -2.56 -10.50
C ALA A 36 17.33 -2.38 -11.27
N THR A 37 17.12 -3.12 -12.35
CA THR A 37 16.03 -2.85 -13.29
C THR A 37 14.77 -3.55 -12.82
N ALA A 38 14.90 -4.80 -12.36
CA ALA A 38 13.76 -5.56 -11.85
C ALA A 38 13.22 -4.94 -10.55
N SER A 39 14.13 -4.50 -9.67
CA SER A 39 13.74 -3.86 -8.40
C SER A 39 12.95 -2.56 -8.63
N THR A 40 13.38 -1.74 -9.60
CA THR A 40 12.72 -0.46 -9.91
C THR A 40 11.30 -0.68 -10.43
N TYR A 41 11.11 -1.60 -11.38
CA TYR A 41 9.77 -1.90 -11.91
C TYR A 41 8.86 -2.55 -10.86
N LEU A 42 9.41 -3.43 -10.01
CA LEU A 42 8.66 -4.11 -8.97
C LEU A 42 8.20 -3.15 -7.87
N VAL A 43 9.07 -2.22 -7.47
CA VAL A 43 8.71 -1.12 -6.56
C VAL A 43 7.65 -0.22 -7.19
N LEU A 44 7.78 0.16 -8.46
CA LEU A 44 6.78 0.96 -9.17
C LEU A 44 5.40 0.28 -9.19
N VAL A 45 5.34 -1.02 -9.50
CA VAL A 45 4.09 -1.79 -9.53
C VAL A 45 3.49 -1.91 -8.13
N LEU A 46 4.32 -2.19 -7.11
CA LEU A 46 3.88 -2.21 -5.71
C LEU A 46 3.28 -0.86 -5.28
N LEU A 47 3.94 0.24 -5.65
CA LEU A 47 3.51 1.59 -5.30
C LEU A 47 2.19 1.96 -5.98
N ILE A 48 2.01 1.59 -7.25
CA ILE A 48 0.73 1.73 -7.95
C ILE A 48 -0.36 0.88 -7.29
N SER A 49 -0.07 -0.39 -7.00
CA SER A 49 -1.02 -1.30 -6.36
C SER A 49 -1.44 -0.80 -4.98
N TRP A 50 -0.50 -0.24 -4.21
CA TRP A 50 -0.78 0.39 -2.92
C TRP A 50 -1.64 1.64 -3.05
N PHE A 51 -1.37 2.47 -4.05
CA PHE A 51 -2.17 3.67 -4.30
C PHE A 51 -3.63 3.33 -4.58
N PHE A 52 -3.88 2.29 -5.39
CA PHE A 52 -5.23 1.75 -5.60
C PHE A 52 -5.85 1.21 -4.31
N HIS A 53 -5.08 0.49 -3.48
CA HIS A 53 -5.54 -0.02 -2.19
C HIS A 53 -5.96 1.12 -1.25
N LEU A 54 -5.17 2.18 -1.18
CA LEU A 54 -5.46 3.37 -0.37
C LEU A 54 -6.72 4.08 -0.88
N PHE A 55 -6.85 4.26 -2.20
CA PHE A 55 -8.05 4.84 -2.78
C PHE A 55 -9.31 4.02 -2.47
N PHE A 56 -9.22 2.69 -2.53
CA PHE A 56 -10.32 1.80 -2.18
C PHE A 56 -10.70 1.89 -0.69
N LEU A 57 -9.71 1.90 0.20
CA LEU A 57 -9.91 2.10 1.64
C LEU A 57 -10.56 3.44 1.93
N LEU A 58 -10.09 4.52 1.30
CA LEU A 58 -10.63 5.86 1.48
C LEU A 58 -12.10 5.93 1.04
N ARG A 59 -12.43 5.40 -0.15
CA ARG A 59 -13.82 5.32 -0.63
C ARG A 59 -14.71 4.48 0.26
N LYS A 60 -14.18 3.35 0.76
CA LYS A 60 -14.90 2.48 1.70
C LYS A 60 -15.13 3.22 3.02
N PHE A 61 -14.14 3.98 3.49
CA PHE A 61 -14.22 4.72 4.73
C PHE A 61 -15.21 5.89 4.64
N GLU A 62 -15.21 6.66 3.55
CA GLU A 62 -16.23 7.69 3.30
C GLU A 62 -17.64 7.09 3.34
N LYS A 63 -17.87 5.99 2.61
CA LYS A 63 -19.16 5.32 2.57
C LYS A 63 -19.61 4.79 3.95
N ASP A 64 -18.68 4.27 4.75
CA ASP A 64 -18.97 3.76 6.11
C ASP A 64 -19.26 4.89 7.12
N ASN A 65 -18.76 6.10 6.88
CA ASN A 65 -19.10 7.28 7.70
C ASN A 65 -20.42 7.94 7.28
N GLU A 66 -20.79 7.90 5.99
CA GLU A 66 -22.07 8.46 5.51
C GLU A 66 -23.31 7.70 6.00
N ASP A 67 -23.22 6.38 6.21
CA ASP A 67 -24.35 5.59 6.75
C ASP A 67 -24.50 5.68 8.28
N GLY A 68 -23.55 6.30 8.99
CA GLY A 68 -23.57 6.48 10.45
C GLY A 68 -24.33 7.70 10.97
N ASP A 69 -24.83 8.57 10.10
CA ASP A 69 -25.48 9.85 10.44
C ASP A 69 -26.98 9.86 10.10
N ARG A 70 -27.65 8.69 10.13
CA ARG A 70 -29.11 8.63 10.11
C ARG A 70 -29.62 8.56 11.55
N PRO A 71 -30.16 9.66 12.12
CA PRO A 71 -30.89 9.56 13.38
C PRO A 71 -32.15 8.73 13.13
N SER A 72 -32.19 7.54 13.71
CA SER A 72 -33.40 6.73 13.88
C SER A 72 -34.34 7.38 14.88
#